data_AF-A0A074YMU0-F1
#
_entry.id   AF-A0A074YMU0-F1
#
_cell.length_a   1.000
_cell.length_b   1.000
_cell.length_c   1.000
_cell.angle_alpha   90.00
_cell.angle_beta   90.00
_cell.angle_gamma   90.00
#
_symmetry.space_group_name_H-M   'P 1'
#
loop_
_entity.id
_entity.type
_entity.pdbx_description
1 polymer ?
#
loop_
_entity_poly.entity_id
_entity_poly.type
_entity_poly.pdbx_seq_one_letter_code
_entity_poly.pdbx_strand_id
1 'polypeptide(L)'
;MRLPDIKMPNTLKTDITILKALLSIVFFICFCHLVTAILNHLLTFCVAATIFILFNTFRRAQRLRHPNFLDIQPPRIQISAEREAEWRESRRGHFEQRFDADRMAQATRDDEYQRESERLWQDEQRRKIEEFRLHQRHICTRATTQVFEEWRRDCRTLLQTPELITSMPRLPHSPCPNDLCDTRAAQLGICSHLLKLLYKVSRLDEIEMKDELRLWLPNGARVNQVGESCRKQMLGMANEITQVLQEILKDL
;
A
#
# COMPACT_ATOMS: atom_id res chain seq x y z
N MET A 1 28.20 56.35 -42.06
CA MET A 1 27.00 55.50 -42.02
C MET A 1 26.77 55.10 -40.56
N ARG A 2 25.66 55.52 -39.95
CA ARG A 2 25.29 55.15 -38.57
C ARG A 2 24.31 53.98 -38.64
N LEU A 3 24.62 52.89 -37.95
CA LEU A 3 23.73 51.73 -37.81
C LEU A 3 22.45 52.14 -37.06
N PRO A 4 21.28 51.59 -37.42
CA PRO A 4 20.03 51.88 -36.73
C PRO A 4 19.98 51.19 -35.37
N ASP A 5 19.58 51.96 -34.34
CA ASP A 5 19.27 51.46 -33.00
C ASP A 5 18.03 50.57 -33.05
N ILE A 6 18.23 49.26 -32.87
CA ILE A 6 17.15 48.29 -32.75
C ILE A 6 16.58 48.38 -31.32
N LYS A 7 15.48 49.12 -31.17
CA LYS A 7 14.67 49.09 -29.93
C LYS A 7 14.00 47.73 -29.79
N MET A 8 14.49 46.90 -28.87
CA MET A 8 13.83 45.65 -28.50
C MET A 8 12.42 45.90 -27.92
N PRO A 9 11.44 45.04 -28.26
CA PRO A 9 10.06 45.14 -27.78
C PRO A 9 9.98 44.95 -26.25
N ASN A 10 9.16 45.76 -25.59
CA ASN A 10 9.04 45.81 -24.12
C ASN A 10 8.64 44.46 -23.48
N THR A 11 7.94 43.59 -24.21
CA THR A 11 7.52 42.26 -23.74
C THR A 11 8.71 41.34 -23.46
N LEU A 12 9.72 41.35 -24.32
CA LEU A 12 10.93 40.52 -24.18
C LEU A 12 11.76 40.91 -22.95
N LYS A 13 11.74 42.20 -22.56
CA LYS A 13 12.42 42.69 -21.34
C LYS A 13 11.73 42.21 -20.07
N THR A 14 10.40 42.12 -20.07
CA THR A 14 9.62 41.62 -18.92
C THR A 14 9.89 40.14 -18.69
N ASP A 15 9.92 39.34 -19.77
CA ASP A 15 10.17 37.89 -19.70
C ASP A 15 11.57 37.56 -19.17
N ILE A 16 12.59 38.33 -19.60
CA ILE A 16 13.97 38.19 -19.09
C ILE A 16 14.06 38.58 -17.60
N THR A 17 13.32 39.59 -17.17
CA THR A 17 13.30 40.03 -15.75
C THR A 17 12.64 38.98 -14.87
N ILE A 18 11.53 38.39 -15.32
CA ILE A 18 10.82 37.31 -14.61
C ILE A 18 11.72 36.07 -14.51
N LEU A 19 12.39 35.67 -15.60
CA LEU A 19 13.29 34.53 -15.60
C LEU A 19 14.47 34.72 -14.62
N LYS A 20 15.05 35.93 -14.57
CA LYS A 20 16.11 36.27 -13.60
C LYS A 20 15.61 36.21 -12.15
N ALA A 21 14.39 36.69 -11.89
CA ALA A 21 13.79 36.62 -10.56
C ALA A 21 13.56 35.17 -10.12
N LEU A 22 13.03 34.32 -11.01
CA LEU A 22 12.82 32.90 -10.72
C LEU A 22 14.14 32.16 -10.45
N LEU A 23 15.17 32.41 -11.28
CA LEU A 23 16.50 31.83 -11.06
C LEU A 23 17.11 32.27 -9.72
N SER A 24 16.94 33.53 -9.34
CA SER A 24 17.41 34.05 -8.05
C SER A 24 16.70 33.39 -6.87
N ILE A 25 15.39 33.16 -6.97
CA ILE A 25 14.60 32.49 -5.93
C ILE A 25 15.04 31.03 -5.79
N VAL A 26 15.21 30.31 -6.90
CA VAL A 26 15.70 28.93 -6.88
C VAL A 26 17.09 28.85 -6.26
N PHE A 27 17.99 29.77 -6.61
CA PHE A 27 19.34 29.81 -6.02
C PHE A 27 19.29 30.07 -4.51
N PHE A 28 18.43 30.97 -4.05
CA PHE A 28 18.25 31.26 -2.62
C PHE A 28 17.73 30.03 -1.85
N ILE A 29 16.74 29.33 -2.39
CA ILE A 29 16.21 28.10 -1.78
C ILE A 29 17.29 27.02 -1.70
N CYS A 30 18.04 26.80 -2.79
CA CYS A 30 19.16 25.84 -2.81
C CYS A 30 20.24 26.21 -1.78
N PHE A 31 20.58 27.50 -1.65
CA PHE A 31 21.54 27.97 -0.66
C PHE A 31 21.06 27.72 0.77
N CYS A 32 19.79 28.02 1.08
CA CYS A 32 19.21 27.75 2.40
C CYS A 32 19.25 26.26 2.77
N HIS A 33 18.93 25.36 1.83
CA HIS A 33 19.03 23.91 2.03
C HIS A 33 20.48 23.44 2.23
N LEU A 34 21.43 23.99 1.48
CA LEU A 34 22.85 23.68 1.65
C LEU A 34 23.35 24.09 3.04
N VAL A 35 22.98 25.29 3.51
CA VAL A 35 23.34 25.77 4.85
C VAL A 35 22.74 24.90 5.96
N THR A 36 21.48 24.48 5.83
CA THR A 36 20.85 23.59 6.81
C THR A 36 21.50 22.21 6.83
N ALA A 37 21.87 21.66 5.67
CA ALA A 37 22.58 20.40 5.59
C ALA A 37 23.96 20.47 6.28
N ILE A 38 24.71 21.55 6.06
CA ILE A 38 26.01 21.78 6.72
C ILE A 38 25.85 21.89 8.24
N LEU A 39 24.86 22.67 8.71
CA LEU A 39 24.59 22.82 10.15
C LEU A 39 24.22 21.48 10.80
N ASN A 40 23.41 20.66 10.15
CA ASN A 40 23.06 19.33 10.65
C ASN A 40 24.29 18.39 10.71
N HIS A 41 25.19 18.46 9.73
CA HIS A 41 26.45 17.71 9.75
C HIS A 41 27.40 18.18 10.86
N LEU A 42 27.47 19.49 11.10
CA LEU A 42 28.26 20.02 12.22
C LEU A 42 27.68 19.58 13.57
N LEU A 43 26.35 19.62 13.72
CA LEU A 43 25.68 19.23 14.96
C LEU A 43 25.87 17.74 15.26
N THR A 44 25.75 16.87 14.24
CA THR A 44 26.02 15.43 14.39
C THR A 44 27.47 15.15 14.75
N PHE A 45 28.43 15.88 14.17
CA PHE A 45 29.84 15.78 14.54
C PHE A 45 30.10 16.23 15.98
N CYS A 46 29.49 17.34 16.42
CA CYS A 46 29.58 17.79 17.82
C CYS A 46 29.03 16.76 18.80
N VAL A 47 27.87 16.16 18.50
CA VAL A 47 27.28 15.10 19.35
C VAL A 47 28.22 13.88 19.42
N ALA A 48 28.75 13.43 18.28
CA ALA A 48 29.69 12.30 18.24
C ALA A 48 30.98 12.58 19.04
N ALA A 49 31.55 13.78 18.91
CA ALA A 49 32.71 14.21 19.69
C ALA A 49 32.41 14.26 21.20
N THR A 50 31.23 14.72 21.59
CA THR A 50 30.80 14.78 22.99
C THR A 50 30.66 13.38 23.58
N ILE A 51 30.03 12.45 22.85
CA ILE A 51 29.92 11.04 23.25
C ILE A 51 31.31 10.41 23.39
N PHE A 52 32.23 10.68 22.46
CA PHE A 52 33.59 10.18 22.52
C PHE A 52 34.37 10.69 23.74
N ILE A 53 34.20 11.96 24.11
CA ILE A 53 34.79 12.55 25.32
C ILE A 53 34.20 11.91 26.57
N LEU A 54 32.88 11.75 26.64
CA LEU A 54 32.19 11.09 27.76
C LEU A 54 32.64 9.63 27.92
N PHE A 55 32.78 8.89 26.83
CA PHE A 55 33.26 7.51 26.87
C PHE A 55 34.71 7.41 27.37
N ASN A 56 35.60 8.29 26.90
CA ASN A 56 36.99 8.29 27.34
C ASN A 56 37.16 8.73 28.80
N THR A 57 36.40 9.72 29.24
CA THR A 57 36.41 10.15 30.65
C THR A 57 35.86 9.06 31.57
N PHE A 58 34.79 8.37 31.17
CA PHE A 58 34.26 7.21 31.89
C PHE A 58 35.28 6.06 31.96
N ARG A 59 35.92 5.72 30.83
CA ARG A 59 36.96 4.68 30.77
C ARG A 59 38.17 5.03 31.64
N ARG A 60 38.56 6.31 31.70
CA ARG A 60 39.66 6.79 32.55
C ARG A 60 39.28 6.77 34.03
N ALA A 61 38.04 7.12 34.37
CA ALA A 61 37.51 7.01 35.73
C ALA A 61 37.42 5.55 36.21
N GLN A 62 37.05 4.60 35.34
CA GLN A 62 37.08 3.17 35.69
C GLN A 62 38.50 2.66 35.96
N ARG A 63 39.51 3.09 35.19
CA ARG A 63 40.91 2.72 35.45
C ARG A 63 41.44 3.29 36.78
N LEU A 64 41.01 4.50 37.15
CA LEU A 64 41.43 5.12 38.43
C LEU A 64 40.74 4.51 39.66
N ARG A 65 39.58 3.85 39.52
CA ARG A 65 38.92 3.12 40.62
C ARG A 65 39.58 1.77 40.95
N HIS A 66 40.45 1.24 40.10
CA HIS A 66 41.16 -0.02 40.35
C HIS A 66 42.65 0.12 40.04
N PRO A 67 43.43 0.88 40.84
CA PRO A 67 44.85 1.07 40.56
C PRO A 67 45.68 -0.21 40.76
N ASN A 68 45.22 -1.21 41.52
CA ASN A 68 46.03 -2.37 41.91
C ASN A 68 45.25 -3.70 41.83
N PHE A 69 44.90 -4.15 40.63
CA PHE A 69 44.42 -5.53 40.40
C PHE A 69 45.34 -6.32 39.47
N LEU A 70 46.63 -5.99 39.49
CA LEU A 70 47.70 -6.83 38.97
C LEU A 70 48.56 -7.25 40.17
N ASP A 71 48.89 -8.54 40.23
CA ASP A 71 49.66 -9.25 41.26
C ASP A 71 48.93 -9.74 42.51
N ILE A 72 47.80 -10.40 42.32
CA ILE A 72 47.50 -11.58 43.16
C ILE A 72 47.67 -12.80 42.26
N GLN A 73 48.86 -13.42 42.31
CA GLN A 73 48.96 -14.80 41.83
C GLN A 73 47.97 -15.63 42.65
N PRO A 74 47.00 -16.32 42.02
CA PRO A 74 46.12 -17.20 42.76
C PRO A 74 46.99 -18.28 43.43
N PRO A 75 46.70 -18.66 44.69
CA PRO A 75 47.40 -19.77 45.32
C PRO A 75 47.29 -20.98 44.40
N ARG A 76 48.43 -21.61 44.10
CA ARG A 76 48.54 -22.78 43.25
C ARG A 76 47.97 -23.98 44.00
N ILE A 77 46.65 -24.07 44.08
CA ILE A 77 45.96 -25.26 44.59
C ILE A 77 46.18 -26.34 43.52
N GLN A 78 47.03 -27.32 43.80
CA GLN A 78 47.16 -28.53 42.99
C GLN A 78 45.87 -29.35 43.16
N ILE A 79 44.87 -29.04 42.36
CA ILE A 79 43.71 -29.91 42.15
C ILE A 79 44.23 -31.07 41.28
N SER A 80 43.99 -32.32 41.68
CA SER A 80 44.38 -33.47 40.84
C SER A 80 43.69 -33.36 39.49
N ALA A 81 44.39 -33.75 38.41
CA ALA A 81 43.87 -33.67 37.05
C ALA A 81 42.50 -34.38 36.88
N GLU A 82 42.25 -35.41 37.70
CA GLU A 82 40.97 -36.12 37.79
C GLU A 82 39.84 -35.25 38.35
N ARG A 83 40.04 -34.54 39.47
CA ARG A 83 39.02 -33.63 40.03
C ARG A 83 38.74 -32.45 39.10
N GLU A 84 39.74 -31.98 38.37
CA GLU A 84 39.56 -30.92 37.38
C GLU A 84 38.78 -31.42 36.14
N ALA A 85 39.00 -32.67 35.73
CA ALA A 85 38.23 -33.30 34.65
C ALA A 85 36.75 -33.49 35.04
N GLU A 86 36.50 -34.01 36.24
CA GLU A 86 35.15 -34.21 36.80
C GLU A 86 34.40 -32.88 36.94
N TRP A 87 35.07 -31.83 37.45
CA TRP A 87 34.49 -30.49 37.53
C TRP A 87 34.19 -29.90 36.14
N ARG A 88 35.06 -30.11 35.15
CA ARG A 88 34.83 -29.65 33.76
C ARG A 88 33.66 -30.39 33.09
N GLU A 89 33.51 -31.69 33.33
CA GLU A 89 32.41 -32.49 32.81
C GLU A 89 31.07 -32.12 33.45
N SER A 90 31.03 -31.98 34.78
CA SER A 90 29.84 -31.52 35.51
C SER A 90 29.37 -30.14 35.04
N ARG A 91 30.29 -29.19 34.84
CA ARG A 91 29.93 -27.88 34.27
C ARG A 91 29.41 -27.98 32.84
N ARG A 92 30.04 -28.80 31.97
CA ARG A 92 29.56 -28.99 30.60
C ARG A 92 28.13 -29.53 30.58
N GLY A 93 27.84 -30.56 31.37
CA GLY A 93 26.47 -31.09 31.50
C GLY A 93 25.47 -30.05 32.01
N HIS A 94 25.85 -29.24 33.02
CA HIS A 94 25.00 -28.15 33.51
C HIS A 94 24.77 -27.04 32.46
N PHE A 95 25.80 -26.67 31.68
CA PHE A 95 25.67 -25.70 30.60
C PHE A 95 24.81 -26.23 29.45
N GLU A 96 24.99 -27.50 29.05
CA GLU A 96 24.19 -28.16 28.02
C GLU A 96 22.72 -28.24 28.42
N GLN A 97 22.42 -28.68 29.65
CA GLN A 97 21.05 -28.72 30.16
C GLN A 97 20.38 -27.35 30.17
N ARG A 98 21.10 -26.30 30.59
CA ARG A 98 20.58 -24.94 30.58
C ARG A 98 20.36 -24.42 29.16
N PHE A 99 21.29 -24.69 28.25
CA PHE A 99 21.16 -24.29 26.85
C PHE A 99 19.99 -24.99 26.15
N ASP A 100 19.79 -26.29 26.41
CA ASP A 100 18.65 -27.03 25.88
C ASP A 100 17.32 -26.54 26.46
N ALA A 101 17.28 -26.22 27.76
CA ALA A 101 16.11 -25.63 28.40
C ALA A 101 15.78 -24.24 27.83
N ASP A 102 16.78 -23.38 27.65
CA ASP A 102 16.63 -22.05 27.06
C ASP A 102 16.15 -22.16 25.59
N ARG A 103 16.67 -23.13 24.83
CA ARG A 103 16.23 -23.41 23.45
C ARG A 103 14.78 -23.87 23.40
N MET A 104 14.37 -24.79 24.27
CA MET A 104 12.97 -25.25 24.35
C MET A 104 12.01 -24.13 24.79
N ALA A 105 12.44 -23.31 25.75
CA ALA A 105 11.65 -22.16 26.21
C ALA A 105 11.51 -21.11 25.09
N GLN A 106 12.56 -20.88 24.30
CA GLN A 106 12.50 -19.99 23.15
C GLN A 106 11.56 -20.54 22.07
N ALA A 107 11.70 -21.81 21.69
CA ALA A 107 10.81 -22.46 20.73
C ALA A 107 9.34 -22.38 21.16
N THR A 108 9.05 -22.58 22.44
CA THR A 108 7.68 -22.48 22.98
C THR A 108 7.12 -21.06 22.84
N ARG A 109 7.92 -20.03 23.14
CA ARG A 109 7.52 -18.62 22.97
C ARG A 109 7.29 -18.26 21.51
N ASP A 110 8.16 -18.74 20.63
CA ASP A 110 8.06 -18.47 19.19
C ASP A 110 6.79 -19.14 18.62
N ASP A 111 6.50 -20.38 19.03
CA ASP A 111 5.27 -21.08 18.66
C ASP A 111 4.00 -20.40 19.18
N GLU A 112 4.04 -19.88 20.41
CA GLU A 112 2.92 -19.14 21.01
C GLU A 112 2.69 -17.81 20.29
N TYR A 113 3.77 -17.06 20.03
CA TYR A 113 3.71 -15.82 19.27
C TYR A 113 3.16 -16.05 17.86
N GLN A 114 3.61 -17.10 17.18
CA GLN A 114 3.12 -17.44 15.85
C GLN A 114 1.63 -17.74 15.87
N ARG A 115 1.16 -18.58 16.81
CA ARG A 115 -0.27 -18.90 16.96
C ARG A 115 -1.12 -17.67 17.25
N GLU A 116 -0.65 -16.79 18.12
CA GLU A 116 -1.38 -15.56 18.44
C GLU A 116 -1.39 -14.58 17.26
N SER A 117 -0.28 -14.45 16.54
CA SER A 117 -0.21 -13.60 15.34
C SER A 117 -1.14 -14.09 14.23
N GLU A 118 -1.26 -15.40 14.04
CA GLU A 118 -2.18 -15.99 13.07
C GLU A 118 -3.63 -15.78 13.50
N ARG A 119 -3.94 -15.96 14.79
CA ARG A 119 -5.28 -15.66 15.34
C ARG A 119 -5.68 -14.21 15.09
N LEU A 120 -4.81 -13.27 15.44
CA LEU A 120 -5.06 -11.83 15.23
C LEU A 120 -5.22 -11.49 13.76
N TRP A 121 -4.43 -12.10 12.88
CA TRP A 121 -4.59 -11.91 11.44
C TRP A 121 -5.95 -12.43 10.95
N GLN A 122 -6.38 -13.61 11.40
CA GLN A 122 -7.70 -14.15 11.07
C GLN A 122 -8.85 -13.29 11.61
N ASP A 123 -8.73 -12.78 12.85
CA ASP A 123 -9.71 -11.86 13.44
C ASP A 123 -9.81 -10.55 12.65
N GLU A 124 -8.68 -10.01 12.21
CA GLU A 124 -8.64 -8.82 11.36
C GLU A 124 -9.28 -9.08 9.99
N GLN A 125 -9.04 -10.25 9.37
CA GLN A 125 -9.74 -10.61 8.13
C GLN A 125 -11.25 -10.72 8.35
N ARG A 126 -11.69 -11.36 9.45
CA ARG A 126 -13.11 -11.45 9.81
C ARG A 126 -13.73 -10.05 9.99
N ARG A 127 -13.06 -9.16 10.69
CA ARG A 127 -13.50 -7.77 10.91
C ARG A 127 -13.69 -7.03 9.60
N LYS A 128 -12.71 -7.09 8.70
CA LYS A 128 -12.79 -6.48 7.36
C LYS A 128 -13.94 -7.02 6.52
N ILE A 129 -14.17 -8.34 6.56
CA ILE A 129 -15.30 -8.96 5.87
C ILE A 129 -16.63 -8.46 6.43
N GLU A 130 -16.76 -8.33 7.75
CA GLU A 130 -18.00 -7.86 8.37
C GLU A 130 -18.24 -6.36 8.15
N GLU A 131 -17.21 -5.52 8.27
CA GLU A 131 -17.27 -4.10 7.89
C GLU A 131 -17.72 -3.94 6.43
N PHE A 132 -17.14 -4.73 5.52
CA PHE A 132 -17.56 -4.74 4.13
C PHE A 132 -19.03 -5.16 3.98
N ARG A 133 -19.49 -6.23 4.64
CA ARG A 133 -20.89 -6.67 4.59
C ARG A 133 -21.86 -5.61 5.13
N LEU A 134 -21.51 -4.93 6.21
CA LEU A 134 -22.31 -3.83 6.75
C LEU A 134 -22.41 -2.70 5.73
N HIS A 135 -21.28 -2.31 5.15
CA HIS A 135 -21.22 -1.29 4.11
C HIS A 135 -22.06 -1.68 2.87
N GLN A 136 -21.99 -2.95 2.44
CA GLN A 136 -22.83 -3.48 1.37
C GLN A 136 -24.33 -3.33 1.68
N ARG A 137 -24.77 -3.62 2.92
CA ARG A 137 -26.18 -3.48 3.31
C ARG A 137 -26.66 -2.03 3.29
N HIS A 138 -25.78 -1.09 3.64
CA HIS A 138 -26.11 0.34 3.63
C HIS A 138 -26.26 0.88 2.19
N ILE A 139 -25.44 0.41 1.26
CA ILE A 139 -25.43 0.90 -0.13
C ILE A 139 -26.43 0.14 -1.01
N CYS A 140 -26.43 -1.18 -0.91
CA CYS A 140 -27.32 -2.06 -1.68
C CYS A 140 -28.56 -2.39 -0.86
N THR A 141 -29.50 -1.45 -0.84
CA THR A 141 -30.85 -1.73 -0.37
C THR A 141 -31.53 -2.74 -1.31
N ARG A 142 -32.56 -3.43 -0.83
CA ARG A 142 -33.38 -4.34 -1.66
C ARG A 142 -33.91 -3.65 -2.93
N ALA A 143 -34.27 -2.37 -2.82
CA ALA A 143 -34.69 -1.56 -3.95
C ALA A 143 -33.56 -1.36 -4.98
N THR A 144 -32.34 -1.04 -4.52
CA THR A 144 -31.18 -0.87 -5.41
C THR A 144 -30.87 -2.15 -6.19
N THR A 145 -30.88 -3.31 -5.51
CA THR A 145 -30.62 -4.60 -6.16
C THR A 145 -31.70 -4.94 -7.19
N GLN A 146 -32.97 -4.71 -6.86
CA GLN A 146 -34.07 -4.96 -7.80
C GLN A 146 -33.99 -4.08 -9.04
N VAL A 147 -33.71 -2.77 -8.88
CA VAL A 147 -33.55 -1.85 -10.01
C VAL A 147 -32.37 -2.26 -10.89
N PHE A 148 -31.28 -2.77 -10.30
CA PHE A 148 -30.15 -3.28 -11.07
C PHE A 148 -30.49 -4.57 -11.84
N GLU A 149 -31.26 -5.48 -11.26
CA GLU A 149 -31.74 -6.69 -11.94
C GLU A 149 -32.67 -6.36 -13.11
N GLU A 150 -33.58 -5.40 -12.92
CA GLU A 150 -34.44 -4.87 -13.99
C GLU A 150 -33.60 -4.24 -15.09
N TRP A 151 -32.63 -3.40 -14.74
CA TRP A 151 -31.70 -2.79 -15.69
C TRP A 151 -30.95 -3.85 -16.51
N ARG A 152 -30.43 -4.92 -15.89
CA ARG A 152 -29.74 -6.01 -16.61
C ARG A 152 -30.68 -6.71 -17.59
N ARG A 153 -31.94 -6.96 -17.17
CA ARG A 153 -32.96 -7.58 -18.03
C ARG A 153 -33.30 -6.70 -19.23
N ASP A 154 -33.41 -5.39 -19.03
CA ASP A 154 -33.68 -4.43 -20.10
C ASP A 154 -32.52 -4.39 -21.08
N CYS A 155 -31.27 -4.33 -20.60
CA CYS A 155 -30.08 -4.40 -21.45
C CYS A 155 -30.01 -5.70 -22.26
N ARG A 156 -30.32 -6.85 -21.64
CA ARG A 156 -30.40 -8.14 -22.35
C ARG A 156 -31.43 -8.11 -23.47
N THR A 157 -32.62 -7.58 -23.19
CA THR A 157 -33.70 -7.46 -24.17
C THR A 157 -33.31 -6.55 -25.33
N LEU A 158 -32.76 -5.36 -25.03
CA LEU A 158 -32.31 -4.42 -26.06
C LEU A 158 -31.24 -5.01 -26.97
N LEU A 159 -30.30 -5.76 -26.40
CA LEU A 159 -29.24 -6.45 -27.13
C LEU A 159 -29.74 -7.64 -27.98
N GLN A 160 -31.03 -8.00 -27.94
CA GLN A 160 -31.64 -8.93 -28.90
C GLN A 160 -31.97 -8.24 -30.23
N THR A 161 -32.23 -6.94 -30.22
CA THR A 161 -32.53 -6.12 -31.41
C THR A 161 -31.65 -4.86 -31.40
N PRO A 162 -30.32 -5.01 -31.55
CA PRO A 162 -29.36 -3.93 -31.38
C PRO A 162 -29.55 -2.77 -32.38
N GLU A 163 -30.14 -3.03 -33.55
CA GLU A 163 -30.39 -2.01 -34.56
C GLU A 163 -31.45 -0.98 -34.13
N LEU A 164 -32.32 -1.36 -33.18
CA LEU A 164 -33.41 -0.53 -32.67
C LEU A 164 -33.03 0.26 -31.42
N ILE A 165 -31.79 0.12 -30.93
CA ILE A 165 -31.34 0.82 -29.73
C ILE A 165 -31.14 2.30 -30.05
N THR A 166 -32.01 3.13 -29.46
CA THR A 166 -31.98 4.60 -29.57
C THR A 166 -31.51 5.28 -28.29
N SER A 167 -31.53 4.57 -27.16
CA SER A 167 -31.01 5.01 -25.87
C SER A 167 -30.72 3.81 -24.97
N MET A 168 -29.78 3.97 -24.04
CA MET A 168 -29.48 2.94 -23.04
C MET A 168 -30.22 3.18 -21.73
N PRO A 169 -30.72 2.11 -21.08
CA PRO A 169 -31.29 2.20 -19.74
C PRO A 169 -30.24 2.76 -18.78
N ARG A 170 -30.67 3.66 -17.89
CA ARG A 170 -29.77 4.23 -16.87
C ARG A 170 -29.58 3.24 -15.73
N LEU A 171 -28.34 3.09 -15.29
CA LEU A 171 -28.02 2.34 -14.08
C LEU A 171 -28.60 3.03 -12.84
N PRO A 172 -28.95 2.26 -11.79
CA PRO A 172 -29.35 2.84 -10.52
C PRO A 172 -28.22 3.74 -9.97
N HIS A 173 -28.60 4.93 -9.53
CA HIS A 173 -27.70 5.81 -8.81
C HIS A 173 -27.61 5.37 -7.36
N SER A 174 -26.41 5.07 -6.90
CA SER A 174 -26.12 4.77 -5.50
C SER A 174 -24.74 5.31 -5.13
N PRO A 175 -24.48 5.59 -3.85
CA PRO A 175 -23.14 5.99 -3.41
C PRO A 175 -22.13 4.89 -3.70
N CYS A 176 -20.88 5.28 -3.96
CA CYS A 176 -19.79 4.34 -4.16
C CYS A 176 -19.50 3.60 -2.84
N PRO A 177 -19.18 2.30 -2.87
CA PRO A 177 -18.69 1.58 -1.69
C PRO A 177 -17.26 1.93 -1.24
N ASN A 178 -16.67 2.96 -1.83
CA ASN A 178 -15.37 3.48 -1.47
C ASN A 178 -15.55 4.98 -1.26
N ASP A 179 -15.42 5.42 -0.01
CA ASP A 179 -15.72 6.80 0.42
C ASP A 179 -14.82 7.86 -0.24
N LEU A 180 -13.68 7.45 -0.82
CA LEU A 180 -12.72 8.33 -1.51
C LEU A 180 -12.82 8.25 -3.04
N CYS A 181 -13.86 7.63 -3.58
CA CYS A 181 -14.00 7.40 -5.01
C CYS A 181 -14.82 8.52 -5.69
N ASP A 182 -14.10 9.34 -6.44
CA ASP A 182 -14.69 10.38 -7.31
C ASP A 182 -14.79 9.95 -8.79
N THR A 183 -14.26 8.78 -9.12
CA THR A 183 -14.19 8.28 -10.49
C THR A 183 -15.54 7.70 -10.93
N ARG A 184 -16.28 8.44 -11.75
CA ARG A 184 -17.46 7.93 -12.44
C ARG A 184 -17.10 7.56 -13.87
N ALA A 185 -17.51 6.38 -14.28
CA ALA A 185 -17.43 5.97 -15.65
C ALA A 185 -18.33 6.88 -16.49
N ALA A 186 -17.77 7.51 -17.53
CA ALA A 186 -18.44 8.58 -18.27
C ALA A 186 -19.74 8.11 -18.94
N GLN A 187 -19.80 6.83 -19.33
CA GLN A 187 -20.95 6.26 -20.05
C GLN A 187 -21.97 5.59 -19.12
N LEU A 188 -21.52 4.97 -18.01
CA LEU A 188 -22.41 4.31 -17.04
C LEU A 188 -22.93 5.26 -15.95
N GLY A 189 -22.25 6.38 -15.69
CA GLY A 189 -22.62 7.35 -14.65
C GLY A 189 -22.40 6.84 -13.21
N ILE A 190 -21.81 5.66 -13.05
CA ILE A 190 -21.42 5.04 -11.77
C ILE A 190 -19.95 4.63 -11.80
N CYS A 191 -19.34 4.34 -10.66
CA CYS A 191 -17.96 3.84 -10.59
C CYS A 191 -17.90 2.31 -10.76
N SER A 192 -16.72 1.80 -11.11
CA SER A 192 -16.47 0.36 -11.22
C SER A 192 -16.68 -0.39 -9.90
N HIS A 193 -16.38 0.24 -8.75
CA HIS A 193 -16.59 -0.34 -7.42
C HIS A 193 -18.08 -0.64 -7.17
N LEU A 194 -18.96 0.31 -7.48
CA LEU A 194 -20.41 0.13 -7.34
C LEU A 194 -20.91 -0.91 -8.33
N LEU A 195 -20.47 -0.88 -9.59
CA LEU A 195 -20.85 -1.88 -10.57
C LEU A 195 -20.43 -3.30 -10.14
N LYS A 196 -19.20 -3.45 -9.63
CA LYS A 196 -18.68 -4.71 -9.08
C LYS A 196 -19.52 -5.18 -7.90
N LEU A 197 -19.87 -4.27 -7.01
CA LEU A 197 -20.74 -4.57 -5.88
C LEU A 197 -22.12 -5.05 -6.35
N LEU A 198 -22.76 -4.34 -7.28
CA LEU A 198 -24.08 -4.67 -7.83
C LEU A 198 -24.11 -6.09 -8.44
N TYR A 199 -23.11 -6.45 -9.25
CA TYR A 199 -23.00 -7.81 -9.78
C TYR A 199 -22.80 -8.86 -8.68
N LYS A 200 -21.98 -8.58 -7.66
CA LYS A 200 -21.76 -9.51 -6.53
C LYS A 200 -23.04 -9.71 -5.70
N VAL A 201 -23.83 -8.67 -5.46
CA VAL A 201 -25.07 -8.79 -4.67
C VAL A 201 -26.25 -9.38 -5.46
N SER A 202 -26.21 -9.36 -6.80
CA SER A 202 -27.20 -10.02 -7.66
C SER A 202 -27.13 -11.55 -7.64
N ARG A 203 -26.15 -12.15 -6.95
CA ARG A 203 -26.03 -13.61 -6.74
C ARG A 203 -26.13 -14.44 -8.03
N LEU A 204 -25.55 -13.93 -9.12
CA LEU A 204 -25.42 -14.71 -10.35
C LEU A 204 -24.49 -15.88 -10.13
N ASP A 205 -24.86 -17.05 -10.64
CA ASP A 205 -23.95 -18.18 -10.67
C ASP A 205 -22.81 -17.96 -11.70
N GLU A 206 -21.80 -18.85 -11.68
CA GLU A 206 -20.66 -18.74 -12.58
C GLU A 206 -21.06 -18.81 -14.07
N ILE A 207 -22.10 -19.59 -14.40
CA ILE A 207 -22.59 -19.77 -15.77
C ILE A 207 -23.27 -18.47 -16.23
N GLU A 208 -24.18 -17.94 -15.42
CA GLU A 208 -24.88 -16.67 -15.67
C GLU A 208 -23.90 -15.50 -15.80
N MET A 209 -22.83 -15.48 -15.00
CA MET A 209 -21.80 -14.45 -15.05
C MET A 209 -20.98 -14.54 -16.35
N LYS A 210 -20.66 -15.76 -16.81
CA LYS A 210 -20.00 -15.98 -18.11
C LYS A 210 -20.91 -15.59 -19.28
N ASP A 211 -22.20 -15.84 -19.17
CA ASP A 211 -23.17 -15.46 -20.20
C ASP A 211 -23.39 -13.93 -20.26
N GLU A 212 -23.43 -13.25 -19.11
CA GLU A 212 -23.33 -11.78 -19.06
C GLU A 212 -22.05 -11.28 -19.73
N LEU A 213 -20.90 -11.86 -19.38
CA LEU A 213 -19.62 -11.44 -19.98
C LEU A 213 -19.66 -11.56 -21.50
N ARG A 214 -20.14 -12.69 -22.04
CA ARG A 214 -20.27 -12.93 -23.48
C ARG A 214 -21.18 -11.92 -24.17
N LEU A 215 -22.28 -11.54 -23.52
CA LEU A 215 -23.23 -10.55 -24.03
C LEU A 215 -22.57 -9.17 -24.20
N TRP A 216 -21.73 -8.78 -23.24
CA TRP A 216 -21.09 -7.46 -23.19
C TRP A 216 -19.73 -7.40 -23.88
N LEU A 217 -19.22 -8.50 -24.44
CA LEU A 217 -17.93 -8.49 -25.15
C LEU A 217 -17.96 -7.44 -26.29
N PRO A 218 -17.04 -6.47 -26.31
CA PRO A 218 -16.98 -5.44 -27.35
C PRO A 218 -16.75 -6.02 -28.75
N ASN A 219 -16.09 -7.18 -28.82
CA ASN A 219 -15.85 -7.93 -30.05
C ASN A 219 -17.01 -8.88 -30.39
N GLY A 220 -18.02 -8.98 -29.53
CA GLY A 220 -19.26 -9.69 -29.82
C GLY A 220 -20.05 -8.97 -30.92
N ALA A 221 -20.71 -9.73 -31.78
CA ALA A 221 -21.45 -9.17 -32.92
C ALA A 221 -22.53 -8.15 -32.49
N ARG A 222 -23.15 -8.34 -31.33
CA ARG A 222 -24.35 -7.59 -30.89
C ARG A 222 -24.09 -6.14 -30.53
N VAL A 223 -23.00 -5.83 -29.82
CA VAL A 223 -22.65 -4.44 -29.46
C VAL A 223 -22.23 -3.63 -30.70
N ASN A 224 -21.60 -4.29 -31.68
CA ASN A 224 -21.18 -3.67 -32.94
C ASN A 224 -22.34 -3.43 -33.92
N GLN A 225 -23.46 -4.15 -33.75
CA GLN A 225 -24.68 -3.98 -34.55
C GLN A 225 -25.51 -2.77 -34.13
N VAL A 226 -25.16 -2.10 -33.02
CA VAL A 226 -25.84 -0.88 -32.58
C VAL A 226 -25.63 0.25 -33.59
N GLY A 227 -26.70 1.03 -33.80
CA GLY A 227 -26.68 2.21 -34.66
C GLY A 227 -25.58 3.20 -34.28
N GLU A 228 -25.02 3.89 -35.28
CA GLU A 228 -23.81 4.71 -35.14
C GLU A 228 -23.95 5.81 -34.07
N SER A 229 -25.16 6.35 -33.90
CA SER A 229 -25.49 7.36 -32.88
C SER A 229 -25.24 6.89 -31.44
N CYS A 230 -25.45 5.59 -31.15
CA CYS A 230 -25.33 5.02 -29.80
C CYS A 230 -24.10 4.11 -29.64
N ARG A 231 -23.43 3.74 -30.73
CA ARG A 231 -22.33 2.76 -30.74
C ARG A 231 -21.17 3.15 -29.82
N LYS A 232 -20.75 4.41 -29.81
CA LYS A 232 -19.63 4.88 -28.96
C LYS A 232 -19.94 4.73 -27.47
N GLN A 233 -21.15 5.12 -27.06
CA GLN A 233 -21.61 4.96 -25.68
C GLN A 233 -21.67 3.47 -25.30
N MET A 234 -22.26 2.65 -26.18
CA MET A 234 -22.40 1.22 -25.93
C MET A 234 -21.06 0.50 -25.81
N LEU A 235 -20.08 0.82 -26.67
CA LEU A 235 -18.73 0.26 -26.57
C LEU A 235 -18.02 0.68 -25.27
N GLY A 236 -18.21 1.93 -24.82
CA GLY A 236 -17.68 2.37 -23.54
C GLY A 236 -18.27 1.59 -22.37
N MET A 237 -19.60 1.43 -22.34
CA MET A 237 -20.30 0.62 -21.34
C MET A 237 -19.82 -0.84 -21.38
N ALA A 238 -19.74 -1.44 -22.57
CA ALA A 238 -19.30 -2.81 -22.80
C ALA A 238 -17.88 -3.06 -22.27
N ASN A 239 -16.94 -2.15 -22.51
CA ASN A 239 -15.58 -2.23 -21.99
C ASN A 239 -15.56 -2.24 -20.45
N GLU A 240 -16.29 -1.30 -19.83
CA GLU A 240 -16.33 -1.15 -18.37
C GLU A 240 -16.98 -2.36 -17.69
N ILE A 241 -18.11 -2.84 -18.24
CA ILE A 241 -18.82 -4.03 -17.74
C ILE A 241 -17.95 -5.28 -17.92
N THR A 242 -17.32 -5.45 -19.10
CA THR A 242 -16.43 -6.59 -19.38
C THR A 242 -15.27 -6.64 -18.39
N GLN A 243 -14.64 -5.51 -18.10
CA GLN A 243 -13.54 -5.44 -17.13
C GLN A 243 -14.01 -5.86 -15.73
N VAL A 244 -15.13 -5.32 -15.26
CA VAL A 244 -15.68 -5.66 -13.93
C VAL A 244 -16.05 -7.14 -13.84
N LEU A 245 -16.71 -7.69 -14.86
CA LEU A 245 -17.10 -9.10 -14.89
C LEU A 245 -15.88 -10.03 -14.91
N GLN A 246 -14.83 -9.70 -15.68
CA GLN A 246 -13.58 -10.44 -15.69
C GLN A 246 -12.88 -10.42 -14.33
N GLU A 247 -12.87 -9.28 -13.64
CA GLU A 247 -12.32 -9.19 -12.29
C GLU A 247 -13.11 -10.05 -11.29
N ILE A 248 -14.45 -10.06 -11.37
CA ILE A 248 -15.27 -10.90 -10.49
C ILE A 248 -15.00 -12.39 -10.76
N LEU A 249 -14.94 -12.80 -12.03
CA LEU A 249 -14.70 -14.19 -12.41
C LEU A 249 -13.30 -14.71 -12.05
N LYS A 250 -12.30 -13.83 -11.91
CA LYS A 250 -10.98 -14.20 -11.39
C LYS A 250 -10.96 -14.43 -9.88
N ASP A 251 -11.90 -13.83 -9.16
CA ASP A 251 -12.03 -13.92 -7.70
C ASP A 251 -12.92 -15.11 -7.25
N LEU A 252 -13.57 -15.81 -8.19
CA LEU A 252 -14.46 -16.98 -7.97
C LEU A 252 -13.68 -18.30 -8.09
#